data_AF-A0A2H0LZJ3-F1
#
_entry.id   AF-A0A2H0LZJ3-F1
#
_cell.length_a   1.000
_cell.length_b   1.000
_cell.length_c   1.000
_cell.angle_alpha   90.00
_cell.angle_beta   90.00
_cell.angle_gamma   90.00
#
_symmetry.space_group_name_H-M   'P 1'
#
loop_
_entity.id
_entity.type
_entity.pdbx_description
1 polymer ?
#
loop_
_entity_poly.entity_id
_entity_poly.type
_entity_poly.pdbx_seq_one_letter_code
_entity_poly.pdbx_strand_id
1 'polypeptide(L)'
;MNKKNKILPAVLYPVIFLLVVFISSGCSTYNYARGGESYAGGYVVLRNNNIIPEYTIGRENTAPQELSLAKKRFGRRKDKVDRFYKKIGIFYSPFNSIVGYPRAFLGVLCGLFKLPFMIVSDYRYEHNPKYKEIIDSREEKRKMRQDEELDRLKQELNLFIEKDLEIEEELEKALQLK
;
A
#
# COMPACT_ATOMS: atom_id res chain seq x y z
N MET A 1 -3.22 -11.31 -55.44
CA MET A 1 -3.44 -11.86 -54.08
C MET A 1 -2.80 -10.93 -53.04
N ASN A 2 -3.62 -10.20 -52.29
CA ASN A 2 -3.17 -9.10 -51.43
C ASN A 2 -2.83 -9.61 -50.01
N LYS A 3 -1.55 -9.94 -49.76
CA LYS A 3 -1.05 -10.50 -48.48
C LYS A 3 -1.19 -9.56 -47.27
N LYS A 4 -1.47 -8.26 -47.48
CA LYS A 4 -1.48 -7.24 -46.41
C LYS A 4 -2.66 -7.37 -45.43
N ASN A 5 -3.79 -7.94 -45.84
CA ASN A 5 -5.00 -8.01 -45.00
C ASN A 5 -4.99 -9.14 -43.96
N LYS A 6 -4.08 -10.12 -44.08
CA LYS A 6 -3.98 -11.24 -43.11
C LYS A 6 -3.01 -10.97 -41.96
N ILE A 7 -2.15 -9.95 -42.07
CA ILE A 7 -1.11 -9.65 -41.07
C ILE A 7 -1.66 -8.76 -39.94
N LEU A 8 -2.62 -7.87 -40.25
CA LEU A 8 -3.28 -7.01 -39.24
C LEU A 8 -3.91 -7.81 -38.08
N PRO A 9 -4.73 -8.85 -38.30
CA PRO A 9 -5.30 -9.60 -37.18
C PRO A 9 -4.23 -10.39 -36.40
N ALA A 10 -3.19 -10.91 -37.07
CA ALA A 10 -2.16 -11.74 -36.45
C ALA A 10 -1.29 -10.99 -35.41
N VAL A 11 -1.14 -9.68 -35.55
CA VAL A 11 -0.41 -8.83 -34.57
C VAL A 11 -1.37 -8.15 -33.59
N LEU A 12 -2.60 -7.84 -34.02
CA LEU A 12 -3.59 -7.18 -33.18
C LEU A 12 -4.11 -8.09 -32.05
N TYR A 13 -4.39 -9.36 -32.33
CA TYR A 13 -4.83 -10.32 -31.31
C TYR A 13 -3.83 -10.53 -30.16
N PRO A 14 -2.52 -10.78 -30.41
CA PRO A 14 -1.57 -10.92 -29.32
C PRO A 14 -1.39 -9.62 -28.53
N VAL A 15 -1.47 -8.43 -29.15
CA VAL A 15 -1.38 -7.14 -28.45
C VAL A 15 -2.61 -6.90 -27.56
N ILE A 16 -3.82 -7.18 -28.06
CA ILE A 16 -5.05 -7.09 -27.27
C ILE A 16 -5.03 -8.09 -26.11
N PHE A 17 -4.59 -9.33 -26.37
CA PHE A 17 -4.45 -10.34 -25.33
C PHE A 17 -3.46 -9.90 -24.23
N LEU A 18 -2.32 -9.32 -24.62
CA LEU A 18 -1.32 -8.80 -23.69
C LEU A 18 -1.88 -7.65 -22.85
N LEU A 19 -2.65 -6.73 -23.45
CA LEU A 19 -3.37 -5.67 -22.73
C LEU A 19 -4.39 -6.23 -21.73
N VAL A 20 -5.18 -7.23 -22.12
CA VAL A 20 -6.18 -7.85 -21.24
C VAL A 20 -5.52 -8.55 -20.04
N VAL A 21 -4.42 -9.29 -20.27
CA VAL A 21 -3.64 -9.91 -19.21
C VAL A 21 -3.03 -8.85 -18.28
N PHE A 22 -2.56 -7.73 -18.83
CA PHE A 22 -1.99 -6.64 -18.04
C PHE A 22 -3.03 -5.95 -17.15
N ILE A 23 -4.27 -5.81 -17.64
CA ILE A 23 -5.37 -5.21 -16.89
C ILE A 23 -5.91 -6.18 -15.81
N SER A 24 -5.95 -7.48 -16.09
CA SER A 24 -6.48 -8.47 -15.14
C SER A 24 -5.51 -8.83 -14.00
N SER A 25 -4.20 -8.64 -14.19
CA SER A 25 -3.17 -8.95 -13.19
C SER A 25 -3.16 -8.05 -11.94
N GLY A 26 -3.99 -7.00 -11.90
CA GLY A 26 -4.01 -5.99 -10.82
C GLY A 26 -5.28 -5.96 -9.96
N CYS A 27 -6.24 -6.87 -10.17
CA CYS A 27 -7.54 -6.77 -9.50
C CYS A 27 -7.42 -7.18 -8.02
N SER A 28 -7.61 -6.21 -7.11
CA SER A 28 -7.66 -6.49 -5.67
C SER A 28 -9.04 -7.06 -5.32
N THR A 29 -9.05 -8.19 -4.61
CA THR A 29 -10.31 -8.82 -4.16
C THR A 29 -10.65 -8.35 -2.75
N TYR A 30 -11.92 -8.01 -2.51
CA TYR A 30 -12.43 -7.59 -1.21
C TYR A 30 -13.55 -8.52 -0.77
N ASN A 31 -13.38 -9.14 0.39
CA ASN A 31 -14.36 -10.04 1.00
C ASN A 31 -14.78 -9.52 2.36
N TYR A 32 -15.99 -9.85 2.81
CA TYR A 32 -16.46 -9.55 4.16
C TYR A 32 -16.48 -10.85 4.96
N ALA A 33 -15.90 -10.85 6.15
CA ALA A 33 -16.02 -11.96 7.09
C ALA A 33 -16.28 -11.44 8.50
N ARG A 34 -16.69 -12.34 9.40
CA ARG A 34 -16.70 -12.01 10.83
C ARG A 34 -15.28 -12.00 11.36
N GLY A 35 -14.93 -10.94 12.08
CA GLY A 35 -13.70 -10.83 12.83
C GLY A 35 -13.71 -11.74 14.04
N GLY A 36 -12.53 -12.03 14.57
CA GLY A 36 -12.39 -12.74 15.85
C GLY A 36 -12.73 -11.86 17.06
N GLU A 37 -12.39 -12.35 18.24
CA GLU A 37 -12.62 -11.64 19.52
C GLU A 37 -11.98 -10.24 19.56
N SER A 38 -10.84 -10.06 18.89
CA SER A 38 -10.14 -8.76 18.78
C SER A 38 -10.98 -7.65 18.13
N TYR A 39 -12.07 -8.00 17.44
CA TYR A 39 -12.99 -7.05 16.80
C TYR A 39 -14.44 -7.19 17.32
N ALA A 40 -14.62 -7.78 18.50
CA ALA A 40 -15.91 -8.08 19.11
C ALA A 40 -16.83 -8.96 18.24
N GLY A 41 -16.26 -9.81 17.36
CA GLY A 41 -17.05 -10.67 16.47
C GLY A 41 -17.75 -9.97 15.30
N GLY A 42 -17.53 -8.65 15.12
CA GLY A 42 -18.17 -7.85 14.09
C GLY A 42 -17.63 -8.11 12.67
N TYR A 43 -18.23 -7.52 11.65
CA TYR A 43 -17.84 -7.69 10.26
C TYR A 43 -16.61 -6.85 9.88
N VAL A 44 -15.59 -7.52 9.37
CA VAL A 44 -14.34 -6.93 8.86
C VAL A 44 -14.18 -7.16 7.36
N VAL A 45 -13.40 -6.29 6.71
CA VAL A 45 -13.06 -6.44 5.30
C VAL A 45 -11.68 -7.07 5.15
N LEU A 46 -11.64 -8.12 4.33
CA LEU A 46 -10.41 -8.76 3.88
C LEU A 46 -10.05 -8.26 2.50
N ARG A 47 -8.78 -7.91 2.32
CA ARG A 47 -8.19 -7.66 1.01
C ARG A 47 -7.20 -8.77 0.71
N ASN A 48 -7.43 -9.52 -0.37
CA ASN A 48 -6.62 -10.70 -0.72
C ASN A 48 -6.43 -11.65 0.48
N ASN A 49 -7.52 -11.95 1.20
CA ASN A 49 -7.57 -12.79 2.42
C ASN A 49 -6.82 -12.25 3.65
N ASN A 50 -6.31 -11.02 3.63
CA ASN A 50 -5.75 -10.36 4.80
C ASN A 50 -6.74 -9.36 5.39
N ILE A 51 -6.95 -9.41 6.70
CA ILE A 51 -7.83 -8.46 7.40
C ILE A 51 -7.14 -7.10 7.43
N ILE A 52 -7.86 -6.07 6.96
CA ILE A 52 -7.41 -4.69 7.03
C ILE A 52 -8.41 -3.93 7.92
N PRO A 53 -8.09 -3.71 9.21
CA PRO A 53 -9.04 -3.20 10.18
C PRO A 53 -9.55 -1.80 9.83
N GLU A 54 -8.71 -0.95 9.25
CA GLU A 54 -9.00 0.46 8.99
C GLU A 54 -10.21 0.68 8.06
N TYR A 55 -10.58 -0.32 7.27
CA TYR A 55 -11.78 -0.27 6.42
C TYR A 55 -13.08 -0.21 7.22
N THR A 56 -13.14 -0.81 8.41
CA THR A 56 -14.40 -1.05 9.13
C THR A 56 -14.38 -0.65 10.61
N ILE A 57 -13.20 -0.44 11.19
CA ILE A 57 -13.01 -0.26 12.64
C ILE A 57 -13.71 1.00 13.21
N GLY A 58 -14.28 0.88 14.40
CA GLY A 58 -14.85 1.97 15.19
C GLY A 58 -13.87 2.56 16.21
N ARG A 59 -14.37 3.45 17.09
CA ARG A 59 -13.56 4.17 18.11
C ARG A 59 -12.88 3.26 19.13
N GLU A 60 -13.44 2.07 19.41
CA GLU A 60 -12.94 1.14 20.44
C GLU A 60 -12.28 -0.11 19.84
N ASN A 61 -11.70 0.00 18.65
CA ASN A 61 -11.23 -1.14 17.87
C ASN A 61 -12.31 -2.19 17.55
N THR A 62 -13.58 -1.84 17.71
CA THR A 62 -14.72 -2.72 17.46
C THR A 62 -15.15 -2.67 16.00
N ALA A 63 -15.47 -3.83 15.43
CA ALA A 63 -16.08 -3.91 14.11
C ALA A 63 -17.60 -3.84 14.23
N PRO A 64 -18.31 -3.31 13.21
CA PRO A 64 -19.76 -3.22 13.24
C PRO A 64 -20.39 -4.62 13.19
N GLN A 65 -21.41 -4.86 14.01
CA GLN A 65 -22.14 -6.14 14.02
C GLN A 65 -23.00 -6.34 12.77
N GLU A 66 -23.40 -5.25 12.12
CA GLU A 66 -24.18 -5.30 10.89
C GLU A 66 -23.30 -5.24 9.64
N LEU A 67 -23.58 -6.13 8.69
CA LEU A 67 -22.90 -6.14 7.39
C LEU A 67 -23.20 -4.87 6.55
N SER A 68 -24.41 -4.31 6.69
CA SER A 68 -24.84 -3.07 6.04
C SER A 68 -23.92 -1.90 6.41
N LEU A 69 -23.64 -1.75 7.70
CA LEU A 69 -22.77 -0.71 8.24
C LEU A 69 -21.31 -0.93 7.84
N ALA A 70 -20.84 -2.18 7.86
CA ALA A 70 -19.50 -2.54 7.38
C ALA A 70 -19.29 -2.12 5.91
N LYS A 71 -20.27 -2.40 5.03
CA LYS A 71 -20.23 -2.00 3.62
C LYS A 71 -20.22 -0.48 3.45
N LYS A 72 -21.01 0.25 4.23
CA LYS A 72 -21.03 1.73 4.21
C LYS A 72 -19.67 2.30 4.61
N ARG A 73 -19.11 1.85 5.74
CA ARG A 73 -17.77 2.27 6.21
C ARG A 73 -16.69 1.95 5.19
N PHE A 74 -16.70 0.74 4.64
CA PHE A 74 -15.77 0.34 3.59
C PHE A 74 -15.86 1.27 2.38
N GLY A 75 -17.07 1.55 1.87
CA GLY A 75 -17.27 2.42 0.71
C GLY A 75 -16.69 3.82 0.89
N ARG A 76 -16.81 4.41 2.09
CA ARG A 76 -16.26 5.74 2.38
C ARG A 76 -14.74 5.73 2.57
N ARG A 77 -14.19 4.68 3.17
CA ARG A 77 -12.79 4.63 3.62
C ARG A 77 -11.83 4.00 2.63
N LYS A 78 -12.33 3.12 1.75
CA LYS A 78 -11.53 2.30 0.82
C LYS A 78 -10.43 3.10 0.13
N ASP A 79 -10.76 4.21 -0.51
CA ASP A 79 -9.80 4.96 -1.31
C ASP A 79 -8.70 5.61 -0.48
N LYS A 80 -9.01 6.04 0.75
CA LYS A 80 -8.03 6.66 1.66
C LYS A 80 -7.11 5.60 2.26
N VAL A 81 -7.67 4.49 2.73
CA VAL A 81 -6.94 3.34 3.26
C VAL A 81 -6.04 2.72 2.18
N ASP A 82 -6.55 2.49 0.98
CA ASP A 82 -5.76 1.95 -0.14
C ASP A 82 -4.59 2.86 -0.51
N ARG A 83 -4.79 4.18 -0.52
CA ARG A 83 -3.72 5.15 -0.79
C ARG A 83 -2.65 5.12 0.30
N PHE A 84 -3.05 5.04 1.56
CA PHE A 84 -2.12 4.89 2.68
C PHE A 84 -1.26 3.64 2.51
N TYR A 85 -1.88 2.47 2.36
CA TYR A 85 -1.19 1.18 2.24
C TYR A 85 -0.34 1.07 0.97
N LYS A 86 -0.72 1.73 -0.14
CA LYS A 86 0.14 1.87 -1.33
C LYS A 86 1.35 2.75 -1.07
N LYS A 87 1.19 3.85 -0.31
CA LYS A 87 2.27 4.79 -0.02
C LYS A 87 3.35 4.18 0.88
N ILE A 88 2.95 3.38 1.86
CA ILE A 88 3.89 2.62 2.72
C ILE A 88 4.41 1.33 2.07
N GLY A 89 4.01 1.04 0.83
CA GLY A 89 4.55 -0.08 0.05
C GLY A 89 3.98 -1.46 0.36
N ILE A 90 2.95 -1.58 1.20
CA ILE A 90 2.29 -2.87 1.50
C ILE A 90 1.41 -3.31 0.33
N PHE A 91 0.74 -2.37 -0.33
CA PHE A 91 -0.11 -2.69 -1.47
C PHE A 91 0.63 -2.52 -2.79
N TYR A 92 0.54 -3.54 -3.64
CA TYR A 92 1.09 -3.50 -4.98
C TYR A 92 0.53 -2.33 -5.79
N SER A 93 1.43 -1.57 -6.41
CA SER A 93 1.11 -0.54 -7.41
C SER A 93 1.80 -0.92 -8.72
N PRO A 94 1.06 -1.15 -9.82
CA PRO A 94 1.65 -1.52 -11.10
C PRO A 94 2.63 -0.45 -11.62
N PHE A 95 2.44 0.81 -11.24
CA PHE A 95 3.34 1.90 -11.61
C PHE A 95 4.73 1.76 -10.95
N ASN A 96 4.78 1.29 -9.70
CA ASN A 96 6.04 1.03 -9.01
C ASN A 96 6.82 -0.10 -9.68
N SER A 97 6.13 -1.06 -10.31
CA SER A 97 6.76 -2.18 -11.00
C SER A 97 7.30 -1.78 -12.37
N ILE A 98 6.52 -1.04 -13.16
CA ILE A 98 6.93 -0.57 -14.50
C ILE A 98 8.17 0.33 -14.41
N VAL A 99 8.20 1.24 -13.43
CA VAL A 99 9.38 2.09 -13.18
C VAL A 99 10.47 1.33 -12.40
N GLY A 100 10.06 0.34 -11.61
CA GLY A 100 10.93 -0.48 -10.76
C GLY A 100 11.89 -1.37 -11.54
N TYR A 101 11.44 -2.06 -12.59
CA TYR A 101 12.29 -2.99 -13.35
C TYR A 101 13.50 -2.30 -14.02
N PRO A 102 13.33 -1.19 -14.78
CA PRO A 102 14.46 -0.46 -15.35
C PRO A 102 15.39 0.11 -14.27
N ARG A 103 14.81 0.62 -13.17
CA ARG A 103 15.57 1.18 -12.05
C ARG A 103 16.37 0.11 -11.30
N ALA A 104 15.81 -1.08 -11.12
CA ALA A 104 16.48 -2.21 -10.50
C ALA A 104 17.63 -2.71 -11.38
N PHE A 105 17.40 -2.84 -12.69
CA PHE A 105 18.45 -3.25 -13.64
C PHE A 105 19.62 -2.24 -13.68
N LEU A 106 19.32 -0.95 -13.79
CA LEU A 106 20.33 0.11 -13.69
C LEU A 106 21.00 0.14 -12.31
N GLY A 107 20.26 -0.17 -11.25
CA GLY A 107 20.76 -0.30 -9.89
C GLY A 107 21.78 -1.43 -9.76
N VAL A 108 21.52 -2.60 -10.37
CA VAL A 108 22.46 -3.73 -10.39
C VAL A 108 23.73 -3.37 -11.17
N LEU A 109 23.59 -2.76 -12.35
CA LEU A 109 24.74 -2.30 -13.14
C LEU A 109 25.59 -1.28 -12.37
N CYS A 110 24.97 -0.23 -11.84
CA CYS A 110 25.67 0.75 -11.01
C CYS A 110 26.21 0.15 -9.71
N GLY A 111 25.56 -0.87 -9.16
CA GLY A 111 26.00 -1.60 -7.98
C GLY A 111 27.32 -2.32 -8.23
N LEU A 112 27.46 -2.98 -9.38
CA LEU A 112 28.70 -3.62 -9.80
C LEU A 112 29.87 -2.62 -9.88
N PHE A 113 29.65 -1.44 -10.46
CA PHE A 113 30.67 -0.38 -10.51
C PHE A 113 30.98 0.23 -9.13
N LYS A 114 30.04 0.18 -8.17
CA LYS A 114 30.22 0.72 -6.82
C LYS A 114 30.81 -0.27 -5.83
N LEU A 115 30.85 -1.57 -6.13
CA LEU A 115 31.39 -2.61 -5.23
C LEU A 115 32.80 -2.28 -4.70
N PRO A 116 33.78 -1.87 -5.53
CA PRO A 116 35.11 -1.52 -5.02
C PRO A 116 35.07 -0.37 -4.00
N PHE A 117 34.20 0.61 -4.20
CA PHE A 117 34.05 1.73 -3.26
C PHE A 117 33.37 1.30 -1.96
N MET A 118 32.38 0.40 -2.03
CA MET A 118 31.70 -0.16 -0.84
C MET A 118 32.67 -0.97 0.03
N ILE A 119 33.52 -1.80 -0.57
CA ILE A 119 34.54 -2.57 0.17
C ILE A 119 35.48 -1.63 0.93
N VAL A 120 35.92 -0.53 0.31
CA VAL A 120 36.77 0.47 0.96
C VAL A 120 36.03 1.20 2.08
N SER A 121 34.74 1.54 1.89
CA SER A 121 33.95 2.17 2.95
C SER A 121 33.73 1.24 4.14
N ASP A 122 33.49 -0.05 3.90
CA ASP A 122 33.26 -1.05 4.95
C ASP A 122 34.53 -1.25 5.77
N TYR A 123 35.69 -1.37 5.11
CA TYR A 123 36.98 -1.43 5.80
C TYR A 123 37.20 -0.20 6.70
N ARG A 124 36.89 1.00 6.19
CA ARG A 124 37.00 2.25 6.97
C ARG A 124 35.98 2.32 8.11
N TYR A 125 34.80 1.75 7.93
CA TYR A 125 33.76 1.70 8.95
C TYR A 125 34.19 0.84 10.13
N GLU A 126 34.82 -0.31 9.88
CA GLU A 126 35.30 -1.20 10.93
C GLU A 126 36.55 -0.67 11.65
N HIS A 127 37.46 -0.01 10.94
CA HIS A 127 38.80 0.32 11.46
C HIS A 127 38.96 1.79 11.89
N ASN A 128 38.00 2.68 11.61
CA ASN A 128 38.07 4.09 11.99
C ASN A 128 36.85 4.51 12.83
N PRO A 129 37.00 4.74 14.15
CA PRO A 129 35.88 5.04 15.04
C PRO A 129 35.18 6.36 14.67
N LYS A 130 35.91 7.37 14.18
CA LYS A 130 35.34 8.65 13.75
C LYS A 130 34.52 8.51 12.46
N TYR A 131 34.94 7.62 11.56
CA TYR A 131 34.18 7.36 10.33
C TYR A 131 32.90 6.59 10.63
N LYS A 132 32.96 5.61 11.53
CA LYS A 132 31.80 4.85 12.03
C LYS A 132 30.69 5.75 12.57
N GLU A 133 31.02 6.64 13.51
CA GLU A 133 30.06 7.57 14.12
C GLU A 133 29.35 8.48 13.08
N ILE A 134 30.08 8.91 12.05
CA ILE A 134 29.50 9.71 10.96
C ILE A 134 28.50 8.90 10.12
N ILE A 135 28.78 7.61 9.87
CA ILE A 135 27.88 6.75 9.10
C ILE A 135 26.66 6.39 9.96
N ASP A 136 26.87 5.99 11.22
CA ASP A 136 25.79 5.64 12.15
C ASP A 136 24.81 6.81 12.33
N SER A 137 25.32 8.01 12.61
CA SER A 137 24.49 9.21 12.74
C SER A 137 23.74 9.58 11.45
N ARG A 138 24.27 9.25 10.27
CA ARG A 138 23.57 9.45 8.98
C ARG A 138 22.48 8.41 8.79
N GLU A 139 22.70 7.17 9.19
CA GLU A 139 21.70 6.10 9.13
C GLU A 139 20.56 6.35 10.11
N GLU A 140 20.87 6.74 11.34
CA GLU A 140 19.89 7.15 12.34
C GLU A 140 19.03 8.29 11.82
N LYS A 141 19.64 9.36 11.27
CA LYS A 141 18.89 10.47 10.65
C LYS A 141 18.04 10.05 9.45
N ARG A 142 18.39 8.97 8.74
CA ARG A 142 17.56 8.44 7.65
C ARG A 142 16.38 7.65 8.21
N LYS A 143 16.61 6.79 9.21
CA LYS A 143 15.57 6.03 9.91
C LYS A 143 14.56 6.97 10.56
N MET A 144 15.03 7.95 11.34
CA MET A 144 14.17 8.97 11.96
C MET A 144 13.26 9.67 10.95
N ARG A 145 13.79 10.08 9.79
CA ARG A 145 12.96 10.72 8.75
C ARG A 145 11.92 9.78 8.14
N GLN A 146 12.26 8.51 7.97
CA GLN A 146 11.32 7.50 7.47
C GLN A 146 10.22 7.21 8.50
N ASP A 147 10.59 7.12 9.77
CA ASP A 147 9.66 6.90 10.88
C ASP A 147 8.74 8.11 11.07
N GLU A 148 9.28 9.34 11.01
CA GLU A 148 8.50 10.59 11.03
C GLU A 148 7.49 10.66 9.86
N GLU A 149 7.90 10.27 8.65
CA GLU A 149 6.99 10.24 7.50
C GLU A 149 5.90 9.19 7.69
N LEU A 150 6.26 8.00 8.18
CA LEU A 150 5.31 6.93 8.47
C LEU A 150 4.31 7.34 9.54
N ASP A 151 4.78 7.96 10.63
CA ASP A 151 3.94 8.40 11.73
C ASP A 151 3.01 9.54 11.31
N ARG A 152 3.50 10.47 10.50
CA ARG A 152 2.64 11.50 9.88
C ARG A 152 1.53 10.87 9.04
N LEU A 153 1.85 9.86 8.24
CA LEU A 153 0.84 9.16 7.41
C LEU A 153 -0.18 8.41 8.26
N LYS A 154 0.25 7.77 9.34
CA LYS A 154 -0.64 7.09 10.30
C LYS A 154 -1.55 8.09 11.00
N GLN A 155 -1.01 9.21 11.48
CA GLN A 155 -1.80 10.29 12.08
C GLN A 155 -2.84 10.84 11.11
N GLU A 156 -2.46 11.08 9.85
CA GLU A 156 -3.39 11.55 8.82
C GLU A 156 -4.53 10.55 8.55
N LEU A 157 -4.24 9.24 8.59
CA LEU A 157 -5.25 8.20 8.44
C LEU A 157 -6.17 8.14 9.66
N ASN A 158 -5.61 8.18 10.86
CA ASN A 158 -6.39 8.13 12.12
C ASN A 158 -7.33 9.32 12.24
N LEU A 159 -6.83 10.54 12.00
CA LEU A 159 -7.65 11.75 11.99
C LEU A 159 -8.79 11.68 10.95
N PHE A 160 -8.54 11.06 9.80
CA PHE A 160 -9.58 10.84 8.80
C PHE A 160 -10.65 9.86 9.29
N ILE A 161 -10.26 8.76 9.95
CA ILE A 161 -11.19 7.77 10.50
C ILE A 161 -12.00 8.37 11.65
N GLU A 162 -11.37 9.15 12.54
CA GLU A 162 -12.04 9.83 13.65
C GLU A 162 -13.15 10.77 13.15
N LYS A 163 -12.83 11.62 12.16
CA LYS A 163 -13.82 12.50 11.54
C LYS A 163 -14.96 11.74 10.85
N ASP A 164 -14.65 10.63 10.19
CA ASP A 164 -15.68 9.79 9.57
C ASP A 164 -16.63 9.18 10.62
N LEU A 165 -16.10 8.82 11.79
CA LEU A 165 -16.89 8.28 12.90
C LEU A 165 -17.72 9.36 13.59
N GLU A 166 -17.20 10.58 13.74
CA GLU A 166 -17.96 11.73 14.26
C GLU A 166 -19.17 12.05 13.40
N ILE A 167 -18.99 12.11 12.07
CA ILE A 167 -20.07 12.36 11.12
C ILE A 167 -21.11 11.23 11.17
N GLU A 168 -20.67 9.97 11.31
CA GLU A 168 -21.58 8.83 11.47
C GLU A 168 -22.43 8.96 12.73
N GLU A 169 -21.84 9.34 13.86
CA GLU A 169 -22.55 9.54 15.13
C GLU A 169 -23.55 10.71 15.07
N GLU A 170 -23.18 11.82 14.44
CA GLU A 170 -24.08 12.97 14.23
C GLU A 170 -25.27 12.59 13.36
N LEU A 171 -25.04 11.81 12.29
CA LEU A 171 -26.09 11.30 11.42
C LEU A 171 -27.04 10.35 12.17
N GLU A 172 -26.50 9.45 12.99
CA GLU A 172 -27.30 8.54 13.81
C GLU A 172 -28.16 9.30 14.83
N LYS A 173 -27.60 10.31 15.52
CA LYS A 173 -28.35 11.18 16.43
C LYS A 173 -29.46 11.94 15.71
N ALA A 174 -29.19 12.48 14.52
CA ALA A 174 -30.17 13.20 13.72
C ALA A 174 -31.31 12.29 13.20
N LEU A 175 -31.02 11.01 12.98
CA LEU A 175 -32.01 9.99 12.61
C LEU A 175 -32.86 9.52 13.79
N GLN A 176 -32.32 9.49 15.01
CA GLN A 176 -33.06 9.13 16.23
C GLN A 176 -33.98 10.26 16.74
N LEU A 177 -33.71 11.51 16.35
CA LEU A 177 -34.51 12.69 16.70
C LEU A 177 -35.70 12.93 15.73
N LYS A 178 -35.84 12.12 14.67
CA LYS A 178 -36.95 12.15 13.71
C LYS A 178 -37.90 10.98 13.95
#